data_AF-A0A6H5JGC1-F1
#
_entry.id   AF-A0A6H5JGC1-F1
#
_cell.length_a   1.000
_cell.length_b   1.000
_cell.length_c   1.000
_cell.angle_alpha   90.00
_cell.angle_beta   90.00
_cell.angle_gamma   90.00
#
_symmetry.space_group_name_H-M   'P 1'
#
loop_
_entity.id
_entity.type
_entity.pdbx_description
1 polymer ?
#
loop_
_entity_poly.entity_id
_entity_poly.type
_entity_poly.pdbx_seq_one_letter_code
_entity_poly.pdbx_strand_id
1 'polypeptide(L)'
;MDALLELRPTATGAAAMSEECIGEDESLRLTRSFTIFHALMRIFGCGNLPSHLVLHILGADHREGTTPQQTRAMFVDLLQRLGHDEHVLDLDFVLCGPNIPPHLHGTRHTFVHHHAPAAAKMDQNICGLDGVWQESPAATPGMRTTRCCDSPPSTAGALTVRLWYNSGLYHDVSGLFATPDAIFLFNAGLWGYDDWEPTLEYILGCDRAACPSDHVGNRQASPPPIPATNPRPRNVAPVVVTSYCSEEASDDMETLERVLLAEDGSFVEVSPGVASSPVGGLEWLWKPEVNPHRSRVPRRTECGVEGRALFENHSWQALRPLRCRHFSKATCNEGLW
;
A
#
# COMPACT_ATOMS: atom_id res chain seq x y z
N MET A 1 -26.12 -41.69 22.24
CA MET A 1 -26.83 -40.41 22.41
C MET A 1 -25.80 -39.41 22.92
N ASP A 2 -24.94 -38.92 22.02
CA ASP A 2 -23.94 -37.91 22.35
C ASP A 2 -24.25 -36.68 21.49
N ALA A 3 -24.62 -35.59 22.16
CA ALA A 3 -24.91 -34.31 21.55
C ALA A 3 -23.61 -33.51 21.45
N LEU A 4 -23.08 -33.40 20.23
CA LEU A 4 -22.04 -32.44 19.88
C LEU A 4 -22.64 -31.04 19.86
N LEU A 5 -22.33 -30.25 20.87
CA LEU A 5 -22.55 -28.80 20.93
C LEU A 5 -21.57 -28.10 19.98
N GLU A 6 -22.04 -27.76 18.79
CA GLU A 6 -21.34 -26.82 17.91
C GLU A 6 -21.44 -25.40 18.49
N LEU A 7 -20.31 -24.90 19.00
CA LEU A 7 -20.14 -23.49 19.36
C LEU A 7 -20.00 -22.66 18.08
N ARG A 8 -21.06 -21.93 17.72
CA ARG A 8 -21.00 -20.89 16.69
C ARG A 8 -20.16 -19.71 17.21
N PRO A 9 -19.19 -19.19 16.43
CA PRO A 9 -18.50 -17.98 16.80
C PRO A 9 -19.46 -16.79 16.76
N THR A 10 -19.52 -16.04 17.86
CA THR A 10 -20.22 -14.77 17.96
C THR A 10 -19.48 -13.74 17.11
N ALA A 11 -20.11 -13.32 16.01
CA ALA A 11 -19.64 -12.23 15.18
C ALA A 11 -19.59 -10.93 16.02
N THR A 12 -18.38 -10.42 16.25
CA THR A 12 -18.16 -9.06 16.74
C THR A 12 -18.60 -8.07 15.66
N GLY A 13 -19.44 -7.12 16.06
CA GLY A 13 -20.15 -6.22 15.16
C GLY A 13 -19.25 -5.33 14.31
N ALA A 14 -18.96 -5.77 13.08
CA ALA A 14 -18.78 -4.87 11.97
C ALA A 14 -20.18 -4.34 11.60
N ALA A 15 -20.36 -3.02 11.64
CA ALA A 15 -21.60 -2.39 11.22
C ALA A 15 -21.94 -2.84 9.80
N ALA A 16 -22.99 -3.67 9.66
CA ALA A 16 -23.59 -4.00 8.39
C ALA A 16 -24.17 -2.70 7.82
N MET A 17 -23.39 -2.04 6.95
CA MET A 17 -23.93 -0.98 6.11
C MET A 17 -25.05 -1.60 5.28
N SER A 18 -26.25 -1.03 5.37
CA SER A 18 -27.44 -1.48 4.63
C SER A 18 -27.09 -1.64 3.15
N GLU A 19 -27.37 -2.82 2.59
CA GLU A 19 -27.00 -3.26 1.23
C GLU A 19 -27.70 -2.50 0.09
N GLU A 20 -28.33 -1.36 0.36
CA GLU A 20 -29.07 -0.58 -0.63
C GLU A 20 -28.13 0.21 -1.55
N CYS A 21 -28.08 -0.24 -2.82
CA CYS A 21 -27.76 0.53 -4.03
C CYS A 21 -26.48 1.38 -4.02
N ILE A 22 -25.33 0.77 -3.75
CA ILE A 22 -24.05 1.35 -4.19
C ILE A 22 -23.99 1.24 -5.72
N GLY A 23 -23.86 2.36 -6.41
CA GLY A 23 -23.76 2.38 -7.88
C GLY A 23 -22.54 1.60 -8.38
N GLU A 24 -22.56 1.10 -9.62
CA GLU A 24 -21.44 0.34 -10.21
C GLU A 24 -20.10 1.10 -10.12
N ASP A 25 -20.13 2.41 -10.37
CA ASP A 25 -18.97 3.30 -10.32
C ASP A 25 -18.44 3.49 -8.88
N GLU A 26 -19.35 3.57 -7.90
CA GLU A 26 -18.98 3.61 -6.49
C GLU A 26 -18.37 2.29 -6.03
N SER A 27 -18.90 1.15 -6.49
CA SER A 27 -18.31 -0.15 -6.14
C SER A 27 -16.86 -0.24 -6.60
N LEU A 28 -16.52 0.24 -7.79
CA LEU A 28 -15.14 0.25 -8.30
C LEU A 28 -14.25 1.22 -7.51
N ARG A 29 -14.71 2.46 -7.30
CA ARG A 29 -13.95 3.51 -6.60
C ARG A 29 -13.62 3.13 -5.16
N LEU A 30 -14.56 2.50 -4.47
CA LEU A 30 -14.45 2.21 -3.04
C LEU A 30 -13.53 1.03 -2.72
N THR A 31 -13.30 0.13 -3.68
CA THR A 31 -12.58 -1.12 -3.43
C THR A 31 -11.18 -0.89 -2.85
N ARG A 32 -10.33 -0.09 -3.51
CA ARG A 32 -8.93 0.12 -3.08
C ARG A 32 -8.87 0.83 -1.73
N SER A 33 -9.61 1.92 -1.58
CA SER A 33 -9.68 2.70 -0.33
C SER A 33 -10.03 1.83 0.87
N PHE A 34 -11.09 1.03 0.78
CA PHE A 34 -11.50 0.17 1.89
C PHE A 34 -10.60 -1.06 2.05
N THR A 35 -10.03 -1.58 0.96
CA THR A 35 -9.02 -2.66 1.05
C THR A 35 -7.79 -2.20 1.83
N ILE A 36 -7.27 -1.01 1.54
CA ILE A 36 -6.15 -0.42 2.30
C ILE A 36 -6.55 -0.25 3.75
N PHE A 37 -7.67 0.42 4.02
CA PHE A 37 -8.10 0.69 5.38
C PHE A 37 -8.25 -0.60 6.20
N HIS A 38 -8.92 -1.61 5.66
CA HIS A 38 -9.12 -2.89 6.35
C HIS A 38 -7.80 -3.66 6.52
N ALA A 39 -6.93 -3.67 5.50
CA ALA A 39 -5.60 -4.27 5.63
C ALA A 39 -4.82 -3.62 6.78
N LEU A 40 -4.80 -2.29 6.84
CA LEU A 40 -4.11 -1.54 7.89
C LEU A 40 -4.67 -1.89 9.28
N MET A 41 -5.99 -1.97 9.43
CA MET A 41 -6.61 -2.38 10.69
C MET A 41 -6.24 -3.81 11.09
N ARG A 42 -6.13 -4.74 10.13
CA ARG A 42 -5.72 -6.13 10.41
C ARG A 42 -4.22 -6.25 10.74
N ILE A 43 -3.38 -5.45 10.08
CA ILE A 43 -1.92 -5.49 10.22
C ILE A 43 -1.47 -4.82 11.53
N PHE A 44 -1.99 -3.64 11.83
CA PHE A 44 -1.54 -2.83 12.97
C PHE A 44 -2.46 -2.96 14.18
N GLY A 45 -3.72 -3.34 13.98
CA GLY A 45 -4.77 -3.25 14.99
C GLY A 45 -5.39 -1.85 15.06
N CYS A 46 -6.62 -1.78 15.56
CA CYS A 46 -7.33 -0.51 15.74
C CYS A 46 -6.58 0.41 16.72
N GLY A 47 -6.30 1.65 16.32
CA GLY A 47 -5.67 2.67 17.17
C GLY A 47 -4.14 2.58 17.31
N ASN A 48 -3.49 1.68 16.55
CA ASN A 48 -2.04 1.48 16.60
C ASN A 48 -1.32 1.99 15.32
N LEU A 49 -1.99 2.82 14.53
CA LEU A 49 -1.36 3.39 13.34
C LEU A 49 -0.28 4.41 13.74
N PRO A 50 0.84 4.46 13.00
CA PRO A 50 1.86 5.48 13.22
C PRO A 50 1.31 6.86 12.88
N SER A 51 1.84 7.90 13.54
CA SER A 51 1.41 9.28 13.26
C SER A 51 1.81 9.78 11.89
N HIS A 52 2.84 9.18 11.31
CA HIS A 52 3.22 9.33 9.92
C HIS A 52 3.18 7.95 9.28
N LEU A 53 2.26 7.77 8.33
CA LEU A 53 2.01 6.54 7.61
C LEU A 53 2.54 6.66 6.18
N VAL A 54 3.38 5.71 5.76
CA VAL A 54 3.96 5.63 4.41
C VAL A 54 3.44 4.39 3.70
N LEU A 55 2.66 4.58 2.64
CA LEU A 55 2.05 3.53 1.85
C LEU A 55 2.66 3.51 0.46
N HIS A 56 3.24 2.37 0.06
CA HIS A 56 3.73 2.18 -1.29
C HIS A 56 2.71 1.39 -2.11
N ILE A 57 2.29 1.92 -3.25
CA ILE A 57 1.40 1.27 -4.21
C ILE A 57 2.23 0.89 -5.43
N LEU A 58 2.53 -0.41 -5.56
CA LEU A 58 3.37 -0.94 -6.64
C LEU A 58 2.51 -1.50 -7.76
N GLY A 59 2.99 -1.35 -9.00
CA GLY A 59 2.20 -1.64 -10.18
C GLY A 59 1.11 -0.61 -10.43
N ALA A 60 1.24 0.59 -9.83
CA ALA A 60 0.29 1.66 -10.02
C ALA A 60 0.20 2.07 -11.49
N ASP A 61 -1.02 2.30 -11.97
CA ASP A 61 -1.33 2.66 -13.35
C ASP A 61 -2.35 3.81 -13.41
N HIS A 62 -2.97 3.99 -14.57
CA HIS A 62 -3.98 5.03 -14.78
C HIS A 62 -5.22 4.88 -13.89
N ARG A 63 -5.45 3.72 -13.25
CA ARG A 63 -6.58 3.44 -12.35
C ARG A 63 -6.45 4.15 -11.01
N GLU A 64 -5.22 4.39 -10.55
CA GLU A 64 -4.97 5.26 -9.40
C GLU A 64 -5.05 6.75 -9.79
N GLY A 65 -5.45 7.06 -11.02
CA GLY A 65 -5.62 8.42 -11.54
C GLY A 65 -4.45 8.89 -12.39
N THR A 66 -4.78 9.73 -13.37
CA THR A 66 -3.81 10.35 -14.29
C THR A 66 -3.41 11.77 -13.91
N THR A 67 -3.99 12.27 -12.81
CA THR A 67 -3.69 13.57 -12.19
C THR A 67 -3.73 13.43 -10.66
N PRO A 68 -3.07 14.33 -9.91
CA PRO A 68 -3.14 14.35 -8.44
C PRO A 68 -4.57 14.46 -7.90
N GLN A 69 -5.43 15.20 -8.60
CA GLN A 69 -6.85 15.34 -8.27
C GLN A 69 -7.59 14.01 -8.40
N GLN A 70 -7.33 13.26 -9.48
CA GLN A 70 -7.93 11.94 -9.69
C GLN A 70 -7.43 10.92 -8.67
N THR A 71 -6.13 10.91 -8.36
CA THR A 71 -5.58 10.05 -7.29
C THR A 71 -6.19 10.38 -5.94
N ARG A 72 -6.31 11.67 -5.60
CA ARG A 72 -7.03 12.10 -4.39
C ARG A 72 -8.48 11.60 -4.39
N ALA A 73 -9.20 11.71 -5.50
CA ALA A 73 -10.58 11.24 -5.61
C ALA A 73 -10.68 9.72 -5.45
N MET A 74 -9.72 8.96 -5.97
CA MET A 74 -9.66 7.50 -5.81
C MET A 74 -9.49 7.07 -4.36
N PHE A 75 -8.68 7.82 -3.59
CA PHE A 75 -8.39 7.51 -2.19
C PHE A 75 -9.22 8.31 -1.18
N VAL A 76 -10.21 9.11 -1.61
CA VAL A 76 -10.92 10.05 -0.72
C VAL A 76 -11.57 9.36 0.47
N ASP A 77 -12.13 8.17 0.28
CA ASP A 77 -12.79 7.41 1.33
C ASP A 77 -11.79 6.85 2.36
N LEU A 78 -10.57 6.50 1.94
CA LEU A 78 -9.48 6.18 2.85
C LEU A 78 -9.04 7.42 3.64
N LEU A 79 -8.89 8.57 2.97
CA LEU A 79 -8.50 9.82 3.62
C LEU A 79 -9.52 10.26 4.66
N GLN A 80 -10.82 10.13 4.37
CA GLN A 80 -11.88 10.45 5.32
C GLN A 80 -11.80 9.58 6.57
N ARG A 81 -11.56 8.26 6.41
CA ARG A 81 -11.45 7.33 7.54
C ARG A 81 -10.17 7.55 8.36
N LEU A 82 -9.05 7.79 7.71
CA LEU A 82 -7.79 8.10 8.41
C LEU A 82 -7.84 9.47 9.08
N GLY A 83 -8.52 10.46 8.48
CA GLY A 83 -8.72 11.78 9.09
C GLY A 83 -9.61 11.77 10.33
N HIS A 84 -10.38 10.70 10.56
CA HIS A 84 -11.07 10.47 11.83
C HIS A 84 -10.15 9.91 12.92
N ASP A 85 -9.00 9.34 12.55
CA ASP A 85 -8.01 8.84 13.48
C ASP A 85 -7.06 9.99 13.86
N GLU A 86 -7.24 10.56 15.06
CA GLU A 86 -6.44 11.69 15.54
C GLU A 86 -4.94 11.36 15.66
N HIS A 87 -4.57 10.08 15.62
CA HIS A 87 -3.17 9.68 15.66
C HIS A 87 -2.47 9.91 14.31
N VAL A 88 -3.15 9.72 13.18
CA VAL A 88 -2.54 9.82 11.84
C VAL A 88 -2.57 11.26 11.36
N LEU A 89 -1.42 11.93 11.42
CA LEU A 89 -1.26 13.34 11.05
C LEU A 89 -0.75 13.50 9.62
N ASP A 90 0.01 12.51 9.15
CA ASP A 90 0.79 12.55 7.94
C ASP A 90 0.62 11.25 7.15
N LEU A 91 0.32 11.35 5.86
CA LEU A 91 0.15 10.22 4.95
C LEU A 91 0.95 10.45 3.66
N ASP A 92 1.88 9.54 3.36
CA ASP A 92 2.61 9.51 2.09
C ASP A 92 2.13 8.33 1.26
N PHE A 93 1.67 8.62 0.05
CA PHE A 93 1.52 7.62 -1.01
C PHE A 93 2.73 7.68 -1.93
N VAL A 94 3.37 6.53 -2.15
CA VAL A 94 4.37 6.35 -3.20
C VAL A 94 3.76 5.44 -4.26
N LEU A 95 3.34 6.03 -5.37
CA LEU A 95 2.77 5.32 -6.51
C LEU A 95 3.89 5.02 -7.50
N CYS A 96 4.16 3.73 -7.70
CA CYS A 96 5.22 3.25 -8.58
C CYS A 96 4.70 2.21 -9.56
N GLY A 97 4.94 2.42 -10.85
CA GLY A 97 4.60 1.43 -11.88
C GLY A 97 4.97 1.91 -13.28
N PRO A 98 5.07 1.00 -14.26
CA PRO A 98 5.48 1.34 -15.63
C PRO A 98 4.47 2.26 -16.33
N ASN A 99 3.20 2.24 -15.89
CA ASN A 99 2.10 2.95 -16.52
C ASN A 99 1.74 4.29 -15.85
N ILE A 100 2.58 4.79 -14.94
CA ILE A 100 2.43 6.15 -14.40
C ILE A 100 2.59 7.15 -15.55
N PRO A 101 1.66 8.12 -15.72
CA PRO A 101 1.75 9.11 -16.79
C PRO A 101 3.10 9.85 -16.79
N PRO A 102 3.74 10.06 -17.95
CA PRO A 102 5.06 10.69 -18.01
C PRO A 102 5.15 12.06 -17.34
N HIS A 103 4.07 12.86 -17.37
CA HIS A 103 4.02 14.18 -16.72
C HIS A 103 3.95 14.12 -15.19
N LEU A 104 3.67 12.95 -14.60
CA LEU A 104 3.69 12.75 -13.16
C LEU A 104 5.02 12.16 -12.67
N HIS A 105 5.82 11.51 -13.52
CA HIS A 105 7.09 10.89 -13.11
C HIS A 105 8.00 11.88 -12.37
N GLY A 106 8.46 11.50 -11.17
CA GLY A 106 9.36 12.30 -10.33
C GLY A 106 8.68 13.51 -9.67
N THR A 107 7.37 13.68 -9.82
CA THR A 107 6.62 14.78 -9.19
C THR A 107 6.16 14.41 -7.78
N ARG A 108 6.01 15.44 -6.95
CA ARG A 108 5.47 15.36 -5.61
C ARG A 108 4.36 16.39 -5.45
N HIS A 109 3.23 15.95 -4.91
CA HIS A 109 2.08 16.80 -4.64
C HIS A 109 1.72 16.73 -3.16
N THR A 110 1.37 17.85 -2.55
CA THR A 110 0.97 17.91 -1.14
C THR A 110 -0.35 18.63 -1.02
N PHE A 111 -1.27 18.08 -0.23
CA PHE A 111 -2.52 18.74 0.11
C PHE A 111 -2.94 18.37 1.53
N VAL A 112 -3.82 19.19 2.12
CA VAL A 112 -4.42 18.91 3.41
C VAL A 112 -5.83 18.38 3.19
N HIS A 113 -6.13 17.22 3.76
CA HIS A 113 -7.47 16.68 3.83
C HIS A 113 -8.11 17.12 5.15
N HIS A 114 -9.10 17.99 5.06
CA HIS A 114 -9.90 18.38 6.22
C HIS A 114 -11.05 17.42 6.40
N HIS A 115 -11.19 16.90 7.61
CA HIS A 115 -12.37 16.16 7.99
C HIS A 115 -13.61 17.07 7.93
N ALA A 116 -14.66 16.65 7.23
CA ALA A 116 -15.93 17.37 7.22
C ALA A 116 -16.62 17.13 8.57
N PRO A 117 -16.90 18.17 9.39
CA PRO A 117 -17.48 17.98 10.71
C PRO A 117 -18.78 17.16 10.59
N ALA A 118 -18.91 16.13 11.42
CA ALA A 118 -20.00 15.14 11.37
C ALA A 118 -21.42 15.73 11.44
N ALA A 119 -21.55 17.02 11.77
CA ALA A 119 -22.80 17.77 11.85
C ALA A 119 -23.36 18.24 10.49
N ALA A 120 -22.64 18.12 9.38
CA ALA A 120 -23.14 18.51 8.05
C ALA A 120 -23.97 17.40 7.35
N LYS A 121 -24.75 16.63 8.12
CA LYS A 121 -25.69 15.63 7.56
C LYS A 121 -27.04 16.27 7.24
N MET A 122 -27.08 17.11 6.21
CA MET A 122 -28.29 17.44 5.46
C MET A 122 -27.83 18.06 4.15
N ASP A 123 -28.23 17.49 3.02
CA ASP A 123 -27.88 17.86 1.64
C ASP A 123 -26.53 17.38 1.09
N GLN A 124 -26.29 16.06 1.11
CA GLN A 124 -25.34 15.43 0.19
C GLN A 124 -26.00 15.13 -1.16
N ASN A 125 -26.38 16.19 -1.89
CA ASN A 125 -26.41 16.12 -3.34
C ASN A 125 -25.04 16.56 -3.84
N ILE A 126 -24.36 15.62 -4.48
CA ILE A 126 -23.03 15.71 -5.08
C ILE A 126 -22.90 16.99 -5.92
N CYS A 127 -22.01 17.90 -5.53
CA CYS A 127 -21.20 18.79 -6.37
C CYS A 127 -20.41 19.78 -5.48
N GLY A 128 -19.07 19.69 -5.48
CA GLY A 128 -18.22 20.73 -4.91
C GLY A 128 -17.03 20.20 -4.11
N LEU A 129 -16.08 19.52 -4.77
CA LEU A 129 -14.74 19.26 -4.21
C LEU A 129 -13.87 20.53 -4.34
N ASP A 130 -14.29 21.64 -3.72
CA ASP A 130 -13.47 22.86 -3.65
C ASP A 130 -12.56 22.81 -2.43
N GLY A 131 -11.60 21.87 -2.46
CA GLY A 131 -10.43 21.96 -1.60
C GLY A 131 -9.52 23.06 -2.13
N VAL A 132 -9.28 24.12 -1.35
CA VAL A 132 -8.34 25.19 -1.69
C VAL A 132 -6.95 24.59 -1.95
N TRP A 133 -6.49 24.66 -3.20
CA TRP A 133 -5.14 24.31 -3.60
C TRP A 133 -4.21 25.46 -3.18
N GLN A 134 -3.33 25.21 -2.22
CA GLN A 134 -2.17 26.08 -2.02
C GLN A 134 -0.98 25.51 -2.80
N GLU A 135 -0.88 25.90 -4.06
CA GLU A 135 0.43 25.96 -4.71
C GLU A 135 1.20 27.10 -4.02
N SER A 136 2.36 26.82 -3.43
CA SER A 136 3.16 27.87 -2.77
C SER A 136 3.79 28.80 -3.81
N PRO A 137 3.43 30.10 -3.88
CA PRO A 137 4.16 31.08 -4.69
C PRO A 137 5.22 31.80 -3.83
N ALA A 138 6.29 32.28 -4.46
CA ALA A 138 7.24 33.20 -3.84
C ALA A 138 6.53 34.48 -3.39
N ALA A 139 6.87 34.96 -2.18
CA ALA A 139 6.17 36.03 -1.49
C ALA A 139 6.25 37.40 -2.22
N THR A 140 5.10 38.07 -2.35
CA THR A 140 5.02 39.52 -2.64
C THR A 140 4.27 40.21 -1.50
N PRO A 141 4.74 41.35 -0.96
CA PRO A 141 4.15 41.97 0.22
C PRO A 141 3.14 43.07 -0.11
N GLY A 142 2.01 43.07 0.60
CA GLY A 142 1.30 44.30 0.96
C GLY A 142 -0.21 44.30 0.76
N MET A 143 -0.97 43.98 1.82
CA MET A 143 -2.22 44.69 2.18
C MET A 143 -2.69 44.25 3.57
N ARG A 144 -3.00 45.23 4.44
CA ARG A 144 -3.50 45.02 5.80
C ARG A 144 -5.03 45.04 5.80
N THR A 145 -5.65 43.96 6.29
CA THR A 145 -7.04 43.94 6.73
C THR A 145 -7.13 43.72 8.24
N THR A 146 -8.14 44.32 8.84
CA THR A 146 -8.45 44.40 10.28
C THR A 146 -8.79 43.04 10.88
N ARG A 147 -8.17 42.71 12.02
CA ARG A 147 -8.37 41.47 12.78
C ARG A 147 -9.67 41.51 13.58
N CYS A 148 -10.64 40.71 13.18
CA CYS A 148 -11.55 40.09 14.14
C CYS A 148 -10.80 38.96 14.85
N CYS A 149 -11.29 38.55 16.01
CA CYS A 149 -10.66 37.58 16.89
C CYS A 149 -10.71 36.15 16.30
N ASP A 150 -9.93 35.91 15.25
CA ASP A 150 -9.76 34.61 14.62
C ASP A 150 -8.82 33.79 15.50
N SER A 151 -9.39 33.06 16.47
CA SER A 151 -8.71 31.85 16.88
C SER A 151 -8.63 30.98 15.63
N PRO A 152 -7.42 30.56 15.18
CA PRO A 152 -7.33 29.72 14.00
C PRO A 152 -8.27 28.53 14.21
N PRO A 153 -9.07 28.15 13.20
CA PRO A 153 -9.93 26.98 13.31
C PRO A 153 -9.08 25.82 13.83
N SER A 154 -9.55 25.18 14.89
CA SER A 154 -8.85 24.07 15.53
C SER A 154 -8.35 23.13 14.44
N THR A 155 -7.03 22.92 14.38
CA THR A 155 -6.39 22.01 13.41
C THR A 155 -6.63 20.54 13.75
N ALA A 156 -7.44 20.25 14.77
CA ALA A 156 -7.88 18.90 15.10
C ALA A 156 -8.61 18.29 13.90
N GLY A 157 -8.08 17.18 13.36
CA GLY A 157 -8.65 16.46 12.22
C GLY A 157 -8.17 16.89 10.82
N ALA A 158 -7.02 17.57 10.71
CA ALA A 158 -6.36 17.80 9.44
C ALA A 158 -5.30 16.73 9.15
N LEU A 159 -5.46 16.01 8.04
CA LEU A 159 -4.50 15.00 7.55
C LEU A 159 -3.66 15.60 6.42
N THR A 160 -2.34 15.68 6.60
CA THR A 160 -1.43 16.11 5.53
C THR A 160 -1.14 14.93 4.61
N VAL A 161 -1.50 15.04 3.33
CA VAL A 161 -1.33 13.97 2.34
C VAL A 161 -0.27 14.37 1.32
N ARG A 162 0.64 13.46 1.03
CA ARG A 162 1.70 13.61 0.03
C ARG A 162 1.61 12.49 -1.00
N LEU A 163 1.60 12.85 -2.27
CA LEU A 163 1.59 11.91 -3.39
C LEU A 163 2.94 12.01 -4.10
N TRP A 164 3.63 10.87 -4.21
CA TRP A 164 4.87 10.70 -4.94
C TRP A 164 4.63 9.77 -6.11
N TYR A 165 5.05 10.16 -7.30
CA TYR A 165 4.83 9.40 -8.52
C TYR A 165 6.15 9.00 -9.13
N ASN A 166 6.28 7.72 -9.47
CA ASN A 166 7.45 7.22 -10.17
C ASN A 166 7.08 6.19 -11.24
N SER A 167 7.62 6.41 -12.43
CA SER A 167 7.42 5.54 -13.58
C SER A 167 8.64 4.63 -13.70
N GLY A 168 8.41 3.32 -13.75
CA GLY A 168 9.45 2.30 -13.76
C GLY A 168 9.14 1.15 -12.79
N LEU A 169 10.08 0.21 -12.70
CA LEU A 169 10.00 -0.90 -11.77
C LEU A 169 10.46 -0.45 -10.38
N TYR A 170 9.87 -1.01 -9.33
CA TYR A 170 10.09 -0.50 -7.98
C TYR A 170 11.54 -0.66 -7.49
N HIS A 171 12.21 -1.75 -7.86
CA HIS A 171 13.61 -1.98 -7.49
C HIS A 171 14.56 -0.92 -8.06
N ASP A 172 14.24 -0.32 -9.21
CA ASP A 172 15.05 0.74 -9.84
C ASP A 172 14.96 2.09 -9.11
N VAL A 173 13.85 2.31 -8.37
CA VAL A 173 13.51 3.63 -7.78
C VAL A 173 13.40 3.63 -6.27
N SER A 174 13.47 2.46 -5.65
CA SER A 174 13.26 2.20 -4.23
C SER A 174 14.14 3.05 -3.29
N GLY A 175 15.36 3.41 -3.70
CA GLY A 175 16.29 4.24 -2.92
C GLY A 175 15.92 5.72 -2.81
N LEU A 176 14.83 6.15 -3.46
CA LEU A 176 14.39 7.55 -3.49
C LEU A 176 13.37 7.90 -2.39
N PHE A 177 12.81 6.90 -1.72
CA PHE A 177 11.64 7.06 -0.86
C PHE A 177 11.91 6.71 0.60
N ALA A 178 11.01 7.15 1.47
CA ALA A 178 10.95 6.67 2.85
C ALA A 178 10.68 5.16 2.87
N THR A 179 11.06 4.49 3.97
CA THR A 179 10.71 3.08 4.15
C THR A 179 9.19 2.96 4.34
N PRO A 180 8.49 2.09 3.59
CA PRO A 180 7.05 1.93 3.73
C PRO A 180 6.69 1.32 5.08
N ASP A 181 5.54 1.73 5.62
CA ASP A 181 4.87 1.02 6.71
C ASP A 181 4.02 -0.14 6.15
N ALA A 182 3.53 -0.04 4.92
CA ALA A 182 2.87 -1.13 4.19
C ALA A 182 3.01 -0.96 2.67
N ILE A 183 3.01 -2.08 1.95
CA ILE A 183 3.09 -2.15 0.49
C ILE A 183 1.80 -2.78 -0.04
N PHE A 184 1.25 -2.21 -1.11
CA PHE A 184 0.03 -2.68 -1.78
C PHE A 184 0.30 -2.95 -3.26
N LEU A 185 -0.16 -4.10 -3.74
CA LEU A 185 -0.12 -4.51 -5.14
C LEU A 185 -1.54 -4.82 -5.60
N PHE A 186 -2.20 -3.85 -6.24
CA PHE A 186 -3.59 -4.00 -6.66
C PHE A 186 -3.68 -4.71 -8.00
N ASN A 187 -4.20 -5.93 -8.00
CA ASN A 187 -4.42 -6.71 -9.20
C ASN A 187 -3.19 -6.72 -10.14
N ALA A 188 -2.00 -6.84 -9.53
CA ALA A 188 -0.71 -6.64 -10.18
C ALA A 188 -0.33 -7.75 -11.18
N GLY A 189 -1.04 -8.88 -11.12
CA GLY A 189 -0.80 -10.04 -11.98
C GLY A 189 0.60 -10.62 -11.77
N LEU A 190 0.99 -10.89 -10.52
CA LEU A 190 2.35 -11.34 -10.21
C LEU A 190 2.68 -12.64 -10.93
N TRP A 191 1.69 -13.54 -11.02
CA TRP A 191 1.80 -14.81 -11.75
C TRP A 191 1.90 -14.64 -13.28
N GLY A 192 1.49 -13.49 -13.82
CA GLY A 192 1.36 -13.26 -15.26
C GLY A 192 2.53 -12.54 -15.91
N TYR A 193 3.45 -11.96 -15.12
CA TYR A 193 4.58 -11.18 -15.64
C TYR A 193 5.89 -11.53 -14.92
N ASP A 194 6.88 -11.99 -15.67
CA ASP A 194 8.21 -12.34 -15.15
C ASP A 194 8.97 -11.11 -14.60
N ASP A 195 8.65 -9.91 -15.08
CA ASP A 195 9.29 -8.64 -14.68
C ASP A 195 9.05 -8.27 -13.20
N TRP A 196 8.14 -8.98 -12.50
CA TRP A 196 7.92 -8.79 -11.07
C TRP A 196 9.02 -9.39 -10.21
N GLU A 197 9.73 -10.41 -10.68
CA GLU A 197 10.67 -11.19 -9.87
C GLU A 197 11.73 -10.33 -9.18
N PRO A 198 12.44 -9.39 -9.85
CA PRO A 198 13.43 -8.55 -9.16
C PRO A 198 12.80 -7.56 -8.18
N THR A 199 11.55 -7.12 -8.43
CA THR A 199 10.81 -6.29 -7.48
C THR A 199 10.44 -7.09 -6.22
N LEU A 200 9.98 -8.33 -6.40
CA LEU A 200 9.62 -9.23 -5.32
C LEU A 200 10.86 -9.59 -4.48
N GLU A 201 11.98 -9.94 -5.11
CA GLU A 201 13.25 -10.18 -4.41
C GLU A 201 13.66 -8.98 -3.55
N TYR A 202 13.55 -7.77 -4.11
CA TYR A 202 13.88 -6.53 -3.42
C TYR A 202 12.97 -6.27 -2.20
N ILE A 203 11.64 -6.33 -2.37
CA ILE A 203 10.71 -6.02 -1.26
C ILE A 203 10.68 -7.12 -0.19
N LEU A 204 10.91 -8.38 -0.59
CA LEU A 204 10.95 -9.51 0.32
C LEU A 204 12.31 -9.66 1.02
N GLY A 205 13.29 -8.83 0.66
CA GLY A 205 14.63 -8.88 1.25
C GLY A 205 15.38 -10.16 0.91
N CYS A 206 15.02 -10.80 -0.22
CA CYS A 206 15.74 -11.92 -0.81
C CYS A 206 16.95 -11.37 -1.58
N ASP A 207 17.85 -10.72 -0.85
CA ASP A 207 19.05 -10.15 -1.43
C ASP A 207 20.05 -11.29 -1.70
N ARG A 208 19.83 -12.03 -2.79
CA ARG A 208 20.80 -13.04 -3.30
C ARG A 208 22.12 -12.39 -3.72
N ALA A 209 22.07 -11.11 -4.09
CA ALA A 209 23.21 -10.32 -4.50
C ALA A 209 23.13 -8.94 -3.85
N ALA A 210 23.58 -8.86 -2.59
CA ALA A 210 23.85 -7.60 -1.88
C ALA A 210 24.18 -6.49 -2.89
N CYS A 211 23.27 -5.52 -3.03
CA CYS A 211 23.26 -4.53 -4.11
C CYS A 211 24.68 -4.12 -4.55
N PRO A 212 25.10 -4.37 -5.81
CA PRO A 212 26.32 -3.74 -6.32
C PRO A 212 26.04 -2.25 -6.44
N SER A 213 26.57 -1.47 -5.51
CA SER A 213 26.37 -0.02 -5.40
C SER A 213 27.11 0.78 -6.49
N ASP A 214 27.48 0.17 -7.63
CA ASP A 214 28.45 0.73 -8.57
C ASP A 214 27.90 1.06 -9.97
N HIS A 215 26.59 1.00 -10.22
CA HIS A 215 26.01 1.58 -11.45
C HIS A 215 25.72 3.08 -11.28
N VAL A 216 26.80 3.84 -11.15
CA VAL A 216 26.85 5.29 -11.36
C VAL A 216 26.81 5.56 -12.86
N GLY A 217 25.62 5.47 -13.45
CA GLY A 217 25.40 5.79 -14.86
C GLY A 217 24.14 6.61 -15.04
N ASN A 218 24.29 7.93 -15.23
CA ASN A 218 23.25 8.91 -15.57
C ASN A 218 22.13 9.14 -14.53
N ARG A 219 22.46 9.85 -13.44
CA ARG A 219 21.45 10.60 -12.67
C ARG A 219 21.11 11.91 -13.38
N GLN A 220 20.01 11.91 -14.12
CA GLN A 220 19.26 13.13 -14.37
C GLN A 220 18.84 13.71 -13.01
N ALA A 221 18.97 15.03 -12.82
CA ALA A 221 18.88 15.72 -11.53
C ALA A 221 17.69 15.24 -10.68
N SER A 222 17.97 14.33 -9.75
CA SER A 222 16.96 13.78 -8.86
C SER A 222 16.58 14.85 -7.82
N PRO A 223 15.30 14.91 -7.40
CA PRO A 223 14.90 15.78 -6.29
C PRO A 223 15.74 15.47 -5.03
N PRO A 224 15.95 16.46 -4.14
CA PRO A 224 16.77 16.26 -2.95
C PRO A 224 16.24 15.08 -2.13
N PRO A 225 17.13 14.19 -1.64
CA PRO A 225 16.72 13.04 -0.83
C PRO A 225 15.97 13.52 0.40
N ILE A 226 14.87 12.82 0.72
CA ILE A 226 14.10 13.08 1.94
C ILE A 226 15.06 12.89 3.13
N PRO A 227 15.22 13.88 4.03
CA PRO A 227 16.02 13.69 5.23
C PRO A 227 15.33 12.59 6.07
N ALA A 228 15.94 11.40 6.08
CA ALA A 228 15.48 10.28 6.88
C ALA A 228 15.54 10.68 8.36
N THR A 229 14.38 10.97 8.95
CA THR A 229 14.24 11.24 10.38
C THR A 229 14.44 9.94 11.15
N ASN A 230 15.69 9.68 11.55
CA ASN A 230 16.18 8.45 12.18
C ASN A 230 16.01 7.20 11.30
N PRO A 231 17.09 6.46 10.97
CA PRO A 231 16.97 5.18 10.29
C PRO A 231 16.28 4.21 11.25
N ARG A 232 14.95 4.05 11.13
CA ARG A 232 14.25 2.92 11.75
C ARG A 232 14.97 1.66 11.24
N PRO A 233 15.33 0.71 12.10
CA PRO A 233 15.89 -0.55 11.63
C PRO A 233 14.90 -1.11 10.62
N ARG A 234 15.35 -1.37 9.36
CA ARG A 234 14.48 -1.78 8.24
C ARG A 234 13.50 -2.83 8.76
N ASN A 235 12.29 -2.39 9.10
CA ASN A 235 11.20 -3.27 9.43
C ASN A 235 10.69 -3.68 8.08
N VAL A 236 10.64 -4.98 7.83
CA VAL A 236 10.17 -5.43 6.53
C VAL A 236 8.68 -5.13 6.47
N ALA A 237 8.31 -4.27 5.54
CA ALA A 237 6.95 -3.80 5.43
C ALA A 237 6.04 -4.98 5.04
N PRO A 238 4.88 -5.14 5.70
CA PRO A 238 3.86 -6.07 5.23
C PRO A 238 3.44 -5.72 3.81
N VAL A 239 3.28 -6.76 3.00
CA VAL A 239 2.88 -6.69 1.59
C VAL A 239 1.48 -7.25 1.47
N VAL A 240 0.59 -6.47 0.86
CA VAL A 240 -0.80 -6.85 0.57
C VAL A 240 -0.95 -6.96 -0.94
N VAL A 241 -1.43 -8.11 -1.40
CA VAL A 241 -1.63 -8.40 -2.82
C VAL A 241 -3.12 -8.65 -3.03
N THR A 242 -3.69 -8.07 -4.09
CA THR A 242 -5.06 -8.38 -4.52
C THR A 242 -5.06 -8.99 -5.92
N SER A 243 -6.08 -9.79 -6.21
CA SER A 243 -6.22 -10.53 -7.48
C SER A 243 -7.68 -10.48 -7.96
N TYR A 244 -7.92 -10.75 -9.25
CA TYR A 244 -9.27 -10.60 -9.82
C TYR A 244 -10.22 -11.75 -9.49
N CYS A 245 -9.68 -12.89 -9.05
CA CYS A 245 -10.43 -14.02 -8.55
C CYS A 245 -9.58 -14.84 -7.56
N SER A 246 -10.16 -15.90 -6.98
CA SER A 246 -9.47 -16.75 -6.00
C SER A 246 -8.38 -17.61 -6.62
N GLU A 247 -8.57 -18.02 -7.88
CA GLU A 247 -7.59 -18.77 -8.65
C GLU A 247 -6.34 -17.92 -8.89
N GLU A 248 -6.49 -16.68 -9.39
CA GLU A 248 -5.34 -15.78 -9.55
C GLU A 248 -4.64 -15.48 -8.22
N ALA A 249 -5.38 -15.37 -7.11
CA ALA A 249 -4.74 -15.18 -5.81
C ALA A 249 -3.93 -16.40 -5.37
N SER A 250 -4.33 -17.60 -5.77
CA SER A 250 -3.56 -18.82 -5.55
C SER A 250 -2.32 -18.85 -6.45
N ASP A 251 -2.47 -18.47 -7.73
CA ASP A 251 -1.37 -18.35 -8.69
C ASP A 251 -0.32 -17.30 -8.21
N ASP A 252 -0.78 -16.15 -7.70
CA ASP A 252 0.07 -15.11 -7.09
C ASP A 252 0.79 -15.63 -5.84
N MET A 253 0.11 -16.42 -5.00
CA MET A 253 0.68 -17.03 -3.79
C MET A 253 1.82 -17.97 -4.15
N GLU A 254 1.63 -18.84 -5.14
CA GLU A 254 2.67 -19.75 -5.65
C GLU A 254 3.87 -18.97 -6.20
N THR A 255 3.63 -17.86 -6.89
CA THR A 255 4.70 -16.97 -7.39
C THR A 255 5.49 -16.35 -6.23
N LEU A 256 4.82 -15.86 -5.20
CA LEU A 256 5.47 -15.31 -4.01
C LEU A 256 6.28 -16.37 -3.26
N GLU A 257 5.75 -17.59 -3.12
CA GLU A 257 6.50 -18.70 -2.52
C GLU A 257 7.70 -19.10 -3.38
N ARG A 258 7.55 -19.14 -4.70
CA ARG A 258 8.63 -19.45 -5.65
C ARG A 258 9.81 -18.48 -5.53
N VAL A 259 9.55 -17.17 -5.47
CA VAL A 259 10.61 -16.15 -5.32
C VAL A 259 11.40 -16.32 -4.02
N LEU A 260 10.80 -16.92 -3.00
CA LEU A 260 11.44 -17.19 -1.71
C LEU A 260 12.16 -18.55 -1.66
N LEU A 261 11.80 -19.49 -2.53
CA LEU A 261 12.41 -20.80 -2.62
C LEU A 261 13.78 -20.71 -3.31
N ALA A 262 14.77 -21.47 -2.81
CA ALA A 262 16.05 -21.57 -3.49
C ALA A 262 15.92 -22.38 -4.80
N GLU A 263 16.92 -22.28 -5.69
CA GLU A 263 16.91 -22.93 -7.02
C GLU A 263 16.80 -24.46 -6.95
N ASP A 264 17.20 -25.08 -5.82
CA ASP A 264 17.09 -26.51 -5.57
C ASP A 264 15.74 -26.92 -4.94
N GLY A 265 14.79 -25.99 -4.85
CA GLY A 265 13.50 -26.19 -4.18
C GLY A 265 13.62 -26.33 -2.67
N SER A 266 14.82 -26.17 -2.11
CA SER A 266 14.99 -26.05 -0.66
C SER A 266 14.61 -24.64 -0.24
N PHE A 267 14.00 -24.52 0.94
CA PHE A 267 13.86 -23.20 1.55
C PHE A 267 15.25 -22.74 1.98
N VAL A 268 15.54 -21.45 1.79
CA VAL A 268 16.76 -20.84 2.34
C VAL A 268 16.76 -21.10 3.85
N GLU A 269 17.62 -22.03 4.30
CA GLU A 269 17.70 -22.43 5.70
C GLU A 269 18.12 -21.21 6.54
N VAL A 270 17.16 -20.65 7.27
CA VAL A 270 17.46 -19.67 8.32
C VAL A 270 18.11 -20.45 9.45
N SER A 271 19.31 -20.04 9.87
CA SER A 271 20.25 -20.81 10.70
C SER A 271 19.59 -21.69 11.78
N PRO A 272 20.03 -22.96 11.93
CA PRO A 272 19.44 -23.92 12.85
C PRO A 272 19.60 -23.45 14.30
N GLY A 273 18.49 -23.27 15.02
CA GLY A 273 18.53 -22.89 16.44
C GLY A 273 17.26 -22.27 17.02
N VAL A 274 16.22 -21.99 16.22
CA VAL A 274 14.93 -21.49 16.72
C VAL A 274 13.84 -22.50 16.39
N ALA A 275 13.33 -23.16 17.42
CA ALA A 275 12.24 -24.12 17.30
C ALA A 275 11.02 -23.49 16.59
N SER A 276 10.47 -24.23 15.62
CA SER A 276 9.19 -23.98 14.94
C SER A 276 8.99 -22.63 14.23
N SER A 277 10.06 -21.92 13.83
CA SER A 277 9.91 -20.71 13.04
C SER A 277 9.43 -21.02 11.60
N PRO A 278 8.58 -20.18 10.99
CA PRO A 278 8.09 -20.38 9.63
C PRO A 278 9.25 -20.63 8.67
N VAL A 279 9.16 -21.76 7.97
CA VAL A 279 10.08 -22.18 6.92
C VAL A 279 10.01 -21.12 5.80
N GLY A 280 11.14 -20.51 5.41
CA GLY A 280 11.23 -19.67 4.20
C GLY A 280 11.29 -18.15 4.37
N GLY A 281 11.65 -17.61 5.54
CA GLY A 281 11.87 -16.16 5.66
C GLY A 281 10.62 -15.30 5.44
N LEU A 282 9.43 -15.89 5.50
CA LEU A 282 8.14 -15.24 5.28
C LEU A 282 7.12 -15.66 6.33
N GLU A 283 6.33 -14.70 6.80
CA GLU A 283 5.14 -14.90 7.62
C GLU A 283 3.91 -14.53 6.79
N TRP A 284 3.07 -15.49 6.45
CA TRP A 284 1.72 -15.21 5.95
C TRP A 284 0.89 -14.59 7.08
N LEU A 285 0.56 -13.31 6.96
CA LEU A 285 -0.39 -12.63 7.86
C LEU A 285 -1.81 -13.17 7.63
N TRP A 286 -2.13 -13.40 6.35
CA TRP A 286 -3.26 -14.23 5.93
C TRP A 286 -3.04 -14.75 4.51
N LYS A 287 -3.47 -16.00 4.29
CA LYS A 287 -3.47 -16.65 2.98
C LYS A 287 -4.55 -16.05 2.06
N PRO A 288 -4.58 -16.40 0.76
CA PRO A 288 -5.65 -16.02 -0.14
C PRO A 288 -7.04 -16.25 0.45
N GLU A 289 -7.81 -15.19 0.56
CA GLU A 289 -9.21 -15.20 0.95
C GLU A 289 -10.00 -14.17 0.14
N VAL A 290 -11.32 -14.24 0.19
CA VAL A 290 -12.18 -13.27 -0.52
C VAL A 290 -12.09 -11.92 0.19
N ASN A 291 -11.83 -10.86 -0.57
CA ASN A 291 -11.83 -9.51 -0.04
C ASN A 291 -13.27 -9.05 0.25
N PRO A 292 -13.57 -8.61 1.48
CA PRO A 292 -14.89 -8.10 1.85
C PRO A 292 -15.26 -6.80 1.10
N HIS A 293 -14.27 -6.10 0.53
CA HIS A 293 -14.43 -4.85 -0.20
C HIS A 293 -14.19 -4.99 -1.71
N ARG A 294 -14.25 -6.22 -2.25
CA ARG A 294 -14.16 -6.43 -3.69
C ARG A 294 -15.25 -5.72 -4.48
N SER A 295 -14.98 -5.45 -5.75
CA SER A 295 -16.00 -4.92 -6.65
C SER A 295 -17.08 -5.98 -6.86
N ARG A 296 -18.33 -5.53 -6.94
CA ARG A 296 -19.47 -6.37 -7.34
C ARG A 296 -19.68 -6.35 -8.85
N VAL A 297 -18.95 -5.50 -9.56
CA VAL A 297 -19.06 -5.32 -11.01
C VAL A 297 -18.06 -6.26 -11.70
N PRO A 298 -18.53 -7.19 -12.54
CA PRO A 298 -17.64 -8.04 -13.32
C PRO A 298 -16.76 -7.19 -14.23
N ARG A 299 -15.47 -7.47 -14.22
CA ARG A 299 -14.50 -6.84 -15.11
C ARG A 299 -14.45 -7.61 -16.43
N ARG A 300 -14.61 -6.88 -17.53
CA ARG A 300 -14.30 -7.39 -18.86
C ARG A 300 -12.82 -7.15 -19.14
N THR A 301 -12.08 -8.20 -19.39
CA THR A 301 -10.66 -8.11 -19.78
C THR A 301 -10.44 -8.92 -21.04
N GLU A 302 -9.60 -8.40 -21.93
CA GLU A 302 -9.19 -9.12 -23.14
C GLU A 302 -8.21 -10.26 -22.82
N CYS A 303 -7.48 -10.15 -21.71
CA CYS A 303 -6.44 -11.11 -21.31
C CYS A 303 -6.89 -12.10 -20.22
N GLY A 304 -8.20 -12.20 -19.97
CA GLY A 304 -8.71 -13.10 -18.92
C GLY A 304 -8.60 -14.55 -19.34
N VAL A 305 -8.24 -15.43 -18.41
CA VAL A 305 -8.34 -16.88 -18.62
C VAL A 305 -9.81 -17.23 -18.87
N GLU A 306 -10.08 -17.89 -19.99
CA GLU A 306 -11.45 -18.22 -20.40
C GLU A 306 -12.19 -18.98 -19.29
N GLY A 307 -13.40 -18.51 -18.96
CA GLY A 307 -14.25 -19.11 -17.92
C GLY A 307 -14.06 -18.55 -16.50
N ARG A 308 -13.08 -17.67 -16.25
CA ARG A 308 -12.93 -17.00 -14.94
C ARG A 308 -13.75 -15.71 -14.90
N ALA A 309 -14.62 -15.56 -13.90
CA ALA A 309 -15.29 -14.30 -13.62
C ALA A 309 -14.35 -13.40 -12.82
N LEU A 310 -13.98 -12.26 -13.40
CA LEU A 310 -12.99 -11.35 -12.82
C LEU A 310 -13.70 -10.18 -12.15
N PHE A 311 -13.27 -9.81 -10.95
CA PHE A 311 -13.76 -8.64 -10.22
C PHE A 311 -12.59 -7.86 -9.64
N GLU A 312 -12.64 -6.53 -9.69
CA GLU A 312 -11.59 -5.70 -9.10
C GLU A 312 -11.41 -6.06 -7.61
N ASN A 313 -10.16 -6.31 -7.21
CA ASN A 313 -9.81 -6.65 -5.83
C ASN A 313 -10.62 -7.82 -5.24
N HIS A 314 -11.00 -8.83 -6.04
CA HIS A 314 -11.83 -9.97 -5.60
C HIS A 314 -11.27 -10.70 -4.38
N SER A 315 -10.01 -11.11 -4.50
CA SER A 315 -9.31 -11.86 -3.48
C SER A 315 -8.10 -11.05 -3.02
N TRP A 316 -7.66 -11.31 -1.81
CA TRP A 316 -6.52 -10.63 -1.22
C TRP A 316 -5.76 -11.57 -0.29
N GLN A 317 -4.49 -11.26 -0.11
CA GLN A 317 -3.58 -11.98 0.76
C GLN A 317 -2.56 -11.00 1.33
N ALA A 318 -1.97 -11.33 2.46
CA ALA A 318 -0.86 -10.54 2.98
C ALA A 318 0.19 -11.39 3.66
N LEU A 319 1.40 -10.91 3.49
CA LEU A 319 2.62 -11.52 3.97
C LEU A 319 3.51 -10.45 4.57
N ARG A 320 4.38 -10.88 5.46
CA ARG A 320 5.46 -10.07 6.01
C ARG A 320 6.74 -10.87 5.85
N PRO A 321 7.80 -10.31 5.25
CA PRO A 321 9.07 -11.00 5.25
C PRO A 321 9.62 -11.03 6.67
N LEU A 322 10.01 -12.21 7.12
CA LEU A 322 10.77 -12.38 8.35
C LEU A 322 12.19 -11.90 8.06
N ARG A 323 12.77 -11.12 8.98
CA ARG A 323 14.16 -10.69 8.82
C ARG A 323 15.05 -11.92 8.58
N CYS A 324 15.61 -12.04 7.38
CA CYS A 324 16.83 -12.80 7.19
C CYS A 324 17.84 -12.22 8.18
N ARG A 325 18.17 -12.98 9.23
CA ARG A 325 19.35 -12.69 10.04
C ARG A 325 20.47 -12.56 9.02
N HIS A 326 21.09 -11.37 8.92
CA HIS A 326 22.21 -11.17 8.03
C HIS A 326 23.15 -12.35 8.22
N PHE A 327 23.34 -13.16 7.18
CA PHE A 327 24.49 -14.05 7.12
C PHE A 327 25.68 -13.11 7.08
N SER A 328 26.23 -12.85 8.26
CA SER A 328 27.52 -12.19 8.39
C SER A 328 28.48 -12.97 7.51
N LYS A 329 29.00 -12.33 6.45
CA LYS A 329 30.07 -12.85 5.59
C LYS A 329 31.35 -13.22 6.38
N ALA A 330 31.38 -13.03 7.69
CA ALA A 330 32.54 -13.23 8.54
C ALA A 330 33.00 -14.69 8.73
N THR A 331 32.25 -15.71 8.27
CA THR A 331 32.67 -17.12 8.44
C THR A 331 33.27 -17.78 7.20
N CYS A 332 33.39 -17.12 6.04
CA CYS A 332 33.97 -17.73 4.85
C CYS A 332 35.50 -17.54 4.67
N ASN A 333 36.24 -17.14 5.71
CA ASN A 333 37.69 -16.89 5.60
C ASN A 333 38.59 -17.71 6.54
N GLU A 334 38.09 -18.74 7.23
CA GLU A 334 38.95 -19.64 8.00
C GLU A 334 38.87 -21.07 7.45
N GLY A 335 39.77 -21.42 6.53
CA GLY A 335 39.86 -22.81 6.07
C GLY A 335 40.64 -23.10 4.79
N LEU A 336 41.66 -22.32 4.43
CA LEU A 336 42.68 -22.73 3.46
C LEU A 336 44.05 -22.24 3.95
N TRP A 337 44.70 -23.10 4.76
CA TRP A 337 46.14 -23.16 4.94
C TRP A 337 46.57 -24.62 4.91
#